data_AF-A0A923H7X9-F1
#
_entry.id   AF-A0A923H7X9-F1
#
_cell.length_a   1.000
_cell.length_b   1.000
_cell.length_c   1.000
_cell.angle_alpha   90.00
_cell.angle_beta   90.00
_cell.angle_gamma   90.00
#
_symmetry.space_group_name_H-M   'P 1'
#
loop_
_entity.id
_entity.type
_entity.pdbx_description
1 polymer ?
#
loop_
_entity_poly.entity_id
_entity_poly.type
_entity_poly.pdbx_seq_one_letter_code
_entity_poly.pdbx_strand_id
1 'polypeptide(L)'
;MDLKRYTFTPTVHRQKKVILIGFPYHNDLKHALLKRFPSAKWSATKKSWYLPDLPSVREALSLKAQNTVLDKAANIHPVNRQAYLDLNQQLALKQYSPNTKRVYLSEFLHLLNLLDDFPVADLSPKRLKDYFLYCIKGEKMSERKLNGKINAIKFYFEQVLHRPKMFFDIPRPKKPLTLPKMLSKSEVKRLFDVTTNLKHKIALKLSYGMGLRVSEVVGLKITDIDSKRMVVHIKGAKGKKDRYVPLPESVLPDLREYYVAYRPKLFLLEGQYGGAYAKSSLQQVFKNAMVKAGVKKDIGIHGLRHSYATHLLESGADMRFIQELLGHNSIKTTQVYTKVTPRSISKIKSPLDNL
;
A
#
# COMPACT_ATOMS: atom_id res chain seq x y z
N MET A 1 21.13 -9.97 20.46
CA MET A 1 19.96 -10.33 21.30
C MET A 1 19.53 -11.73 20.90
N ASP A 2 19.86 -12.71 21.74
CA ASP A 2 19.35 -14.08 21.61
C ASP A 2 17.91 -14.11 22.15
N LEU A 3 16.95 -14.42 21.27
CA LEU A 3 15.53 -14.39 21.61
C LEU A 3 15.14 -15.45 22.64
N LYS A 4 15.91 -16.54 22.78
CA LYS A 4 15.61 -17.62 23.74
C LYS A 4 15.73 -17.17 25.21
N ARG A 5 16.46 -16.08 25.47
CA ARG A 5 16.66 -15.49 26.80
C ARG A 5 15.54 -14.53 27.21
N TYR A 6 14.50 -14.37 26.39
CA TYR A 6 13.38 -13.46 26.63
C TYR A 6 12.05 -14.20 26.49
N THR A 7 11.06 -13.79 27.26
CA THR A 7 9.67 -14.21 27.13
C THR A 7 8.84 -13.08 26.52
N PHE A 8 7.91 -13.43 25.63
CA PHE A 8 7.09 -12.47 24.91
C PHE A 8 5.61 -12.77 25.12
N THR A 9 4.91 -11.85 25.78
CA THR A 9 3.50 -12.04 26.14
C THR A 9 2.64 -10.93 25.52
N PRO A 10 1.87 -11.22 24.46
CA PRO A 10 0.89 -10.28 23.92
C PRO A 10 -0.17 -9.92 24.96
N THR A 11 -0.47 -8.63 25.13
CA THR A 11 -1.48 -8.14 26.06
C THR A 11 -2.04 -6.78 25.62
N VAL A 12 -2.95 -6.22 26.41
CA VAL A 12 -3.43 -4.84 26.24
C VAL A 12 -2.86 -3.98 27.37
N HIS A 13 -2.24 -2.86 27.01
CA HIS A 13 -1.73 -1.86 27.95
C HIS A 13 -2.12 -0.47 27.46
N ARG A 14 -2.76 0.33 28.33
CA ARG A 14 -3.28 1.68 28.00
C ARG A 14 -4.13 1.68 26.72
N GLN A 15 -5.08 0.75 26.65
CA GLN A 15 -5.98 0.51 25.50
C GLN A 15 -5.27 0.20 24.17
N LYS A 16 -3.96 -0.12 24.19
CA LYS A 16 -3.19 -0.49 23.00
C LYS A 16 -2.72 -1.93 23.13
N LYS A 17 -2.77 -2.68 22.03
CA LYS A 17 -2.17 -4.01 21.95
C LYS A 17 -0.64 -3.86 22.01
N VAL A 18 -0.01 -4.53 22.96
CA VAL A 18 1.44 -4.51 23.20
C VAL A 18 1.96 -5.93 23.42
N ILE A 19 3.26 -6.11 23.31
CA ILE A 19 3.96 -7.35 23.65
C ILE A 19 4.84 -7.03 24.86
N LEU A 20 4.55 -7.62 26.01
CA LEU A 20 5.42 -7.55 27.19
C LEU A 20 6.65 -8.44 26.98
N ILE A 21 7.76 -8.01 27.54
CA ILE A 21 9.06 -8.64 27.40
C ILE A 21 9.59 -8.94 28.79
N GLY A 22 9.62 -10.22 29.13
CA GLY A 22 10.23 -10.72 30.36
C GLY A 22 11.64 -11.23 30.11
N PHE A 23 12.55 -10.98 31.04
CA PHE A 23 13.89 -11.56 31.08
C PHE A 23 14.47 -11.40 32.50
N PRO A 24 15.37 -12.27 32.95
CA PRO A 24 16.08 -12.09 34.22
C PRO A 24 16.88 -10.77 34.19
N TYR A 25 16.88 -10.02 35.29
CA TYR A 25 17.52 -8.70 35.32
C TYR A 25 19.03 -8.80 35.18
N HIS A 26 19.51 -8.66 33.94
CA HIS A 26 20.91 -8.52 33.58
C HIS A 26 21.06 -7.30 32.66
N ASN A 27 22.03 -6.43 32.96
CA ASN A 27 22.28 -5.23 32.18
C ASN A 27 22.54 -5.54 30.70
N ASP A 28 23.26 -6.62 30.39
CA ASP A 28 23.53 -7.02 29.00
C ASP A 28 22.26 -7.34 28.23
N LEU A 29 21.28 -7.99 28.86
CA LEU A 29 20.00 -8.32 28.25
C LEU A 29 19.16 -7.06 28.01
N LYS A 30 19.18 -6.11 28.96
CA LYS A 30 18.53 -4.81 28.79
C LYS A 30 19.17 -4.02 27.65
N HIS A 31 20.51 -3.93 27.61
CA HIS A 31 21.23 -3.22 26.54
C HIS A 31 21.00 -3.87 25.18
N ALA A 32 21.03 -5.21 25.11
CA ALA A 32 20.75 -5.94 23.88
C ALA A 32 19.31 -5.73 23.39
N LEU A 33 18.34 -5.66 24.31
CA LEU A 33 16.95 -5.34 24.00
C LEU A 33 16.83 -3.94 23.42
N LEU A 34 17.36 -2.91 24.10
CA LEU A 34 17.27 -1.51 23.66
C LEU A 34 18.03 -1.25 22.36
N LYS A 35 19.14 -1.95 22.15
CA LYS A 35 19.91 -1.90 20.90
C LYS A 35 19.13 -2.46 19.72
N ARG A 36 18.42 -3.59 19.90
CA ARG A 36 17.61 -4.21 18.83
C ARG A 36 16.25 -3.53 18.66
N PHE A 37 15.67 -3.05 19.75
CA PHE A 37 14.34 -2.44 19.79
C PHE A 37 14.39 -1.09 20.52
N PRO A 38 14.85 -0.02 19.85
CA PRO A 38 14.93 1.32 20.45
C PRO A 38 13.57 1.90 20.89
N SER A 39 12.47 1.34 20.40
CA SER A 39 11.10 1.73 20.78
C SER A 39 10.58 1.03 22.02
N ALA A 40 11.33 0.08 22.59
CA ALA A 40 10.94 -0.61 23.80
C ALA A 40 10.80 0.40 24.95
N LYS A 41 9.70 0.31 25.68
CA LYS A 41 9.41 1.21 26.82
C LYS A 41 9.21 0.40 28.08
N TRP A 42 9.65 0.95 29.21
CA TRP A 42 9.34 0.38 30.52
C TRP A 42 7.90 0.74 30.93
N SER A 43 7.16 -0.22 31.47
CA SER A 43 5.89 0.03 32.14
C SER A 43 6.02 -0.26 33.64
N ALA A 44 5.92 0.77 34.47
CA ALA A 44 5.93 0.60 35.93
C ALA A 44 4.77 -0.29 36.41
N THR A 45 3.57 -0.11 35.86
CA THR A 45 2.37 -0.89 36.22
C THR A 45 2.45 -2.37 35.87
N LYS A 46 3.19 -2.72 34.81
CA LYS A 46 3.36 -4.12 34.37
C LYS A 46 4.72 -4.69 34.78
N LYS A 47 5.57 -3.88 35.45
CA LYS A 47 6.96 -4.19 35.83
C LYS A 47 7.74 -4.89 34.71
N SER A 48 7.55 -4.44 33.47
CA SER A 48 8.10 -5.11 32.29
C SER A 48 8.32 -4.12 31.15
N TRP A 49 9.29 -4.43 30.29
CA TRP A 49 9.47 -3.75 29.02
C TRP A 49 8.39 -4.16 28.04
N TYR A 50 7.95 -3.26 27.18
CA TYR A 50 6.94 -3.57 26.18
C TYR A 50 7.22 -2.93 24.83
N LEU A 51 6.73 -3.60 23.79
CA LEU A 51 6.72 -3.11 22.41
C LEU A 51 5.29 -3.02 21.89
N PRO A 52 5.00 -2.12 20.93
CA PRO A 52 3.71 -2.13 20.26
C PRO A 52 3.52 -3.43 19.48
N ASP A 53 2.32 -4.01 19.55
CA ASP A 53 2.00 -5.29 18.91
C ASP A 53 1.74 -5.12 17.40
N LEU A 54 2.81 -4.85 16.65
CA LEU A 54 2.79 -4.62 15.20
C LEU A 54 3.28 -5.86 14.44
N PRO A 55 2.81 -6.11 13.21
CA PRO A 55 3.28 -7.23 12.39
C PRO A 55 4.81 -7.30 12.24
N SER A 56 5.47 -6.17 12.02
CA SER A 56 6.93 -6.10 11.91
C SER A 56 7.65 -6.41 13.22
N VAL A 57 7.03 -6.09 14.37
CA VAL A 57 7.58 -6.42 15.68
C VAL A 57 7.41 -7.91 15.94
N ARG A 58 6.23 -8.48 15.64
CA ARG A 58 6.00 -9.93 15.74
C ARG A 58 6.96 -10.72 14.88
N GLU A 59 7.18 -10.32 13.63
CA GLU A 59 8.14 -10.95 12.73
C GLU A 59 9.56 -10.86 13.29
N ALA A 60 9.98 -9.67 13.75
CA ALA A 60 11.30 -9.49 14.36
C ALA A 60 11.50 -10.28 15.68
N LEU A 61 10.41 -10.65 16.35
CA LEU A 61 10.39 -11.49 17.56
C LEU A 61 10.10 -12.97 17.26
N SER A 62 9.95 -13.36 15.99
CA SER A 62 9.55 -14.72 15.58
C SER A 62 8.23 -15.20 16.20
N LEU A 63 7.29 -14.29 16.45
CA LEU A 63 5.96 -14.59 16.98
C LEU A 63 4.97 -14.91 15.86
N LYS A 64 4.02 -15.82 16.12
CA LYS A 64 2.92 -16.11 15.20
C LYS A 64 2.14 -14.82 14.87
N ALA A 65 1.83 -14.63 13.58
CA ALA A 65 0.95 -13.56 13.14
C ALA A 65 -0.43 -13.73 13.80
N GLN A 66 -1.09 -12.60 14.14
CA GLN A 66 -2.46 -12.65 14.66
C GLN A 66 -3.38 -13.27 13.60
N ASN A 67 -4.10 -14.34 13.96
CA ASN A 67 -5.09 -14.94 13.07
C ASN A 67 -6.42 -14.17 13.14
N THR A 68 -6.38 -12.93 12.63
CA THR A 68 -7.53 -12.02 12.61
C THR A 68 -8.76 -12.58 11.90
N VAL A 69 -8.61 -13.62 11.09
CA VAL A 69 -9.73 -14.28 10.41
C VAL A 69 -10.53 -15.11 11.41
N LEU A 70 -9.87 -15.96 12.20
CA LEU A 70 -10.54 -16.80 13.21
C LEU A 70 -11.17 -15.94 14.31
N ASP A 71 -10.45 -14.91 14.80
CA ASP A 71 -10.95 -13.99 15.81
C ASP A 71 -12.25 -13.30 15.36
N LYS A 72 -12.32 -12.92 14.07
CA LYS A 72 -13.53 -12.33 13.49
C LYS A 72 -14.63 -13.36 13.31
N ALA A 73 -14.30 -14.56 12.84
CA ALA A 73 -15.26 -15.64 12.64
C ALA A 73 -15.97 -16.07 13.94
N ALA A 74 -15.27 -15.99 15.07
CA ALA A 74 -15.85 -16.27 16.39
C ALA A 74 -17.03 -15.34 16.73
N ASN A 75 -16.97 -14.08 16.29
CA ASN A 75 -18.01 -13.08 16.54
C ASN A 75 -19.14 -13.09 15.50
N ILE A 76 -19.07 -13.96 14.48
CA ILE A 76 -20.14 -14.13 13.50
C ILE A 76 -21.13 -15.14 14.06
N HIS A 77 -22.42 -14.88 13.85
CA HIS A 77 -23.49 -15.82 14.19
C HIS A 77 -23.19 -17.22 13.60
N PRO A 78 -23.39 -18.32 14.36
CA PRO A 78 -22.98 -19.67 13.95
C PRO A 78 -23.41 -20.08 12.54
N VAL A 79 -24.64 -19.73 12.14
CA VAL A 79 -25.22 -20.01 10.81
C VAL A 79 -24.36 -19.47 9.67
N ASN A 80 -23.70 -18.32 9.86
CA ASN A 80 -22.96 -17.61 8.83
C ASN A 80 -21.43 -17.74 8.97
N ARG A 81 -20.95 -18.39 10.04
CA ARG A 81 -19.52 -18.52 10.34
C ARG A 81 -18.77 -19.27 9.24
N GLN A 82 -19.33 -20.37 8.75
CA GLN A 82 -18.68 -21.20 7.73
C GLN A 82 -18.52 -20.44 6.41
N ALA A 83 -19.55 -19.70 5.99
CA ALA A 83 -19.50 -18.87 4.78
C ALA A 83 -18.33 -17.88 4.76
N TYR A 84 -18.00 -17.29 5.92
CA TYR A 84 -16.85 -16.38 6.04
C TYR A 84 -15.51 -17.10 5.88
N LEU A 85 -15.38 -18.31 6.44
CA LEU A 85 -14.18 -19.14 6.33
C LEU A 85 -13.99 -19.65 4.89
N ASP A 86 -15.07 -20.10 4.25
CA ASP A 86 -15.05 -20.57 2.87
C ASP A 86 -14.64 -19.45 1.91
N LEU A 87 -15.14 -18.23 2.13
CA LEU A 87 -14.69 -17.06 1.37
C LEU A 87 -13.19 -16.82 1.53
N ASN A 88 -12.66 -16.88 2.76
CA ASN A 88 -11.23 -16.70 3.01
C ASN A 88 -10.39 -17.79 2.30
N GLN A 89 -10.83 -19.05 2.37
CA GLN A 89 -10.19 -20.18 1.73
C GLN A 89 -10.19 -20.03 0.20
N GLN A 90 -11.34 -19.70 -0.39
CA GLN A 90 -11.46 -19.54 -1.83
C GLN A 90 -10.62 -18.37 -2.36
N LEU A 91 -10.54 -17.26 -1.62
CA LEU A 91 -9.63 -16.17 -1.94
C LEU A 91 -8.16 -16.59 -1.83
N ALA A 92 -7.83 -17.51 -0.92
CA ALA A 92 -6.48 -18.06 -0.79
C ALA A 92 -6.11 -19.01 -1.94
N LEU A 93 -7.03 -19.90 -2.33
CA LEU A 93 -6.86 -20.81 -3.47
C LEU A 93 -6.61 -20.04 -4.76
N LYS A 94 -7.33 -18.94 -4.98
CA LYS A 94 -7.13 -18.05 -6.14
C LYS A 94 -5.92 -17.12 -6.03
N GLN A 95 -5.09 -17.26 -5.00
CA GLN A 95 -3.89 -16.45 -4.77
C GLN A 95 -4.14 -14.93 -4.78
N TYR A 96 -5.29 -14.50 -4.24
CA TYR A 96 -5.58 -13.07 -4.16
C TYR A 96 -4.57 -12.35 -3.25
N SER A 97 -4.27 -11.09 -3.56
CA SER A 97 -3.34 -10.31 -2.74
C SER A 97 -3.86 -10.14 -1.30
N PRO A 98 -2.99 -10.05 -0.28
CA PRO A 98 -3.41 -9.88 1.11
C PRO A 98 -4.35 -8.68 1.32
N ASN A 99 -4.13 -7.59 0.58
CA ASN A 99 -5.01 -6.42 0.65
C ASN A 99 -6.38 -6.71 0.03
N THR A 100 -6.46 -7.44 -1.09
CA THR A 100 -7.75 -7.81 -1.68
C THR A 100 -8.51 -8.74 -0.75
N LYS A 101 -7.84 -9.75 -0.17
CA LYS A 101 -8.44 -10.63 0.85
C LYS A 101 -9.03 -9.84 2.01
N ARG A 102 -8.25 -8.93 2.59
CA ARG A 102 -8.68 -8.06 3.69
C ARG A 102 -9.92 -7.23 3.33
N VAL A 103 -9.94 -6.62 2.14
CA VAL A 103 -11.08 -5.82 1.68
C VAL A 103 -12.30 -6.72 1.51
N TYR A 104 -12.18 -7.84 0.80
CA TYR A 104 -13.32 -8.73 0.51
C TYR A 104 -13.91 -9.30 1.80
N LEU A 105 -13.07 -9.81 2.70
CA LEU A 105 -13.52 -10.32 4.00
C LEU A 105 -14.16 -9.23 4.85
N SER A 106 -13.60 -8.02 4.87
CA SER A 106 -14.20 -6.91 5.62
C SER A 106 -15.57 -6.50 5.07
N GLU A 107 -15.73 -6.46 3.76
CA GLU A 107 -16.99 -6.07 3.15
C GLU A 107 -18.05 -7.16 3.27
N PHE A 108 -17.64 -8.44 3.23
CA PHE A 108 -18.53 -9.57 3.43
C PHE A 108 -18.96 -9.72 4.88
N LEU A 109 -18.03 -9.57 5.84
CA LEU A 109 -18.33 -9.58 7.28
C LEU A 109 -19.43 -8.58 7.65
N HIS A 110 -19.41 -7.40 7.03
CA HIS A 110 -20.45 -6.40 7.24
C HIS A 110 -21.84 -6.89 6.83
N LEU A 111 -21.95 -7.67 5.76
CA LEU A 111 -23.23 -8.28 5.38
C LEU A 111 -23.62 -9.33 6.41
N LEU A 112 -22.71 -10.23 6.77
CA LEU A 112 -22.99 -11.31 7.73
C LEU A 112 -23.47 -10.78 9.09
N ASN A 113 -22.85 -9.71 9.58
CA ASN A 113 -23.25 -9.09 10.85
C ASN A 113 -24.66 -8.47 10.81
N LEU A 114 -25.18 -8.11 9.63
CA LEU A 114 -26.54 -7.58 9.48
C LEU A 114 -27.58 -8.68 9.26
N LEU A 115 -27.15 -9.84 8.76
CA LEU A 115 -28.03 -10.99 8.57
C LEU A 115 -28.25 -11.75 9.86
N ASP A 116 -27.27 -11.70 10.77
CA ASP A 116 -27.26 -12.40 12.05
C ASP A 116 -27.58 -13.90 11.87
N ASP A 117 -28.77 -14.34 12.29
CA ASP A 117 -29.24 -15.72 12.20
C ASP A 117 -29.72 -16.14 10.80
N PHE A 118 -29.94 -15.21 9.89
CA PHE A 118 -30.38 -15.53 8.53
C PHE A 118 -29.23 -16.07 7.66
N PRO A 119 -29.36 -17.27 7.05
CA PRO A 119 -28.30 -17.83 6.20
C PRO A 119 -28.00 -16.96 4.98
N VAL A 120 -26.73 -16.55 4.82
CA VAL A 120 -26.30 -15.73 3.67
C VAL A 120 -26.49 -16.43 2.33
N ALA A 121 -26.44 -17.77 2.31
CA ALA A 121 -26.69 -18.55 1.11
C ALA A 121 -28.13 -18.34 0.59
N ASP A 122 -29.11 -18.08 1.46
CA ASP A 122 -30.52 -18.03 1.10
C ASP A 122 -30.98 -16.62 0.71
N LEU A 123 -30.05 -15.68 0.60
CA LEU A 123 -30.37 -14.33 0.15
C LEU A 123 -30.86 -14.30 -1.29
N SER A 124 -32.08 -13.78 -1.45
CA SER A 124 -32.64 -13.50 -2.77
C SER A 124 -31.99 -12.26 -3.41
N PRO A 125 -32.02 -12.15 -4.76
CA PRO A 125 -31.55 -10.96 -5.47
C PRO A 125 -32.22 -9.67 -4.99
N LYS A 126 -33.50 -9.74 -4.59
CA LYS A 126 -34.25 -8.61 -4.04
C LYS A 126 -33.63 -8.14 -2.71
N ARG A 127 -33.41 -9.04 -1.75
CA ARG A 127 -32.80 -8.69 -0.45
C ARG A 127 -31.38 -8.15 -0.61
N LEU A 128 -30.62 -8.66 -1.58
CA LEU A 128 -29.29 -8.10 -1.90
C LEU A 128 -29.39 -6.68 -2.46
N LYS A 129 -30.37 -6.40 -3.31
CA LYS A 129 -30.64 -5.04 -3.81
C LYS A 129 -31.02 -4.10 -2.66
N ASP A 130 -31.88 -4.55 -1.76
CA ASP A 130 -32.29 -3.78 -0.56
C ASP A 130 -31.10 -3.50 0.36
N TYR A 131 -30.22 -4.48 0.55
CA TYR A 131 -28.97 -4.29 1.28
C TYR A 131 -28.06 -3.23 0.64
N PHE A 132 -27.88 -3.25 -0.68
CA PHE A 132 -27.09 -2.22 -1.36
C PHE A 132 -27.74 -0.84 -1.29
N LEU A 133 -29.08 -0.76 -1.36
CA LEU A 133 -29.82 0.48 -1.14
C LEU A 133 -29.64 1.01 0.29
N TYR A 134 -29.64 0.14 1.30
CA TYR A 134 -29.32 0.49 2.68
C TYR A 134 -27.89 1.06 2.81
N CYS A 135 -26.90 0.43 2.18
CA CYS A 135 -25.53 0.97 2.18
C CYS A 135 -25.43 2.36 1.53
N ILE A 136 -26.23 2.63 0.49
CA ILE A 136 -26.27 3.94 -0.19
C ILE A 136 -26.99 4.98 0.67
N LYS A 137 -28.22 4.70 1.08
CA LYS A 137 -29.12 5.68 1.72
C LYS A 137 -28.90 5.79 3.22
N GLY A 138 -28.78 4.66 3.91
CA GLY A 138 -28.61 4.61 5.36
C GLY A 138 -27.19 4.97 5.78
N GLU A 139 -26.19 4.28 5.23
CA GLU A 139 -24.80 4.46 5.65
C GLU A 139 -24.01 5.49 4.83
N LYS A 140 -24.63 6.08 3.80
CA LYS A 140 -24.02 7.07 2.91
C LYS A 140 -22.66 6.63 2.36
N MET A 141 -22.54 5.35 2.00
CA MET A 141 -21.27 4.78 1.55
C MET A 141 -20.79 5.42 0.25
N SER A 142 -19.50 5.75 0.18
CA SER A 142 -18.88 6.17 -1.08
C SER A 142 -18.96 5.09 -2.16
N GLU A 143 -19.06 5.50 -3.42
CA GLU A 143 -19.12 4.60 -4.57
C GLU A 143 -17.98 3.57 -4.60
N ARG A 144 -16.77 3.99 -4.22
CA ARG A 144 -15.60 3.10 -4.20
C ARG A 144 -15.78 1.97 -3.20
N LYS A 145 -16.31 2.28 -2.02
CA LYS A 145 -16.58 1.30 -0.97
C LYS A 145 -17.69 0.35 -1.42
N LEU A 146 -18.80 0.89 -1.95
CA LEU A 146 -19.91 0.11 -2.48
C LEU A 146 -19.47 -0.85 -3.59
N ASN A 147 -18.63 -0.41 -4.53
CA ASN A 147 -18.09 -1.28 -5.58
C ASN A 147 -17.23 -2.42 -5.01
N GLY A 148 -16.41 -2.14 -3.99
CA GLY A 148 -15.66 -3.17 -3.29
C GLY A 148 -16.58 -4.21 -2.65
N LYS A 149 -17.66 -3.74 -2.03
CA LYS A 149 -18.67 -4.57 -1.37
C LYS A 149 -19.47 -5.44 -2.35
N ILE A 150 -19.96 -4.87 -3.45
CA ILE A 150 -20.62 -5.63 -4.52
C ILE A 150 -19.70 -6.73 -5.05
N ASN A 151 -18.43 -6.41 -5.31
CA ASN A 151 -17.48 -7.40 -5.85
C ASN A 151 -17.17 -8.52 -4.85
N ALA A 152 -17.08 -8.21 -3.55
CA ALA A 152 -16.87 -9.21 -2.51
C ALA A 152 -18.06 -10.18 -2.40
N ILE A 153 -19.27 -9.62 -2.42
CA ILE A 153 -20.51 -10.40 -2.32
C ILE A 153 -20.72 -11.24 -3.58
N LYS A 154 -20.54 -10.66 -4.77
CA LYS A 154 -20.56 -11.42 -6.04
C LYS A 154 -19.54 -12.55 -6.01
N PHE A 155 -18.33 -12.30 -5.54
CA PHE A 155 -17.31 -13.34 -5.44
C PHE A 155 -17.77 -14.50 -4.56
N TYR A 156 -18.41 -14.23 -3.42
CA TYR A 156 -18.98 -15.28 -2.58
C TYR A 156 -20.02 -16.12 -3.35
N PHE A 157 -21.08 -15.49 -3.87
CA PHE A 157 -22.14 -16.24 -4.56
C PHE A 157 -21.65 -16.97 -5.82
N GLU A 158 -20.84 -16.32 -6.65
CA GLU A 158 -20.42 -16.87 -7.95
C GLU A 158 -19.25 -17.85 -7.81
N GLN A 159 -18.31 -17.61 -6.89
CA GLN A 159 -17.05 -18.36 -6.82
C GLN A 159 -16.94 -19.29 -5.62
N VAL A 160 -17.69 -19.04 -4.54
CA VAL A 160 -17.73 -19.93 -3.37
C VAL A 160 -18.94 -20.86 -3.47
N LEU A 161 -20.12 -20.32 -3.77
CA LEU A 161 -21.35 -21.11 -3.94
C LEU A 161 -21.59 -21.60 -5.37
N HIS A 162 -20.70 -21.30 -6.32
CA HIS A 162 -20.79 -21.71 -7.72
C HIS A 162 -22.11 -21.34 -8.43
N ARG A 163 -22.75 -20.23 -8.03
CA ARG A 163 -23.98 -19.75 -8.66
C ARG A 163 -23.71 -19.06 -10.00
N PRO A 164 -24.70 -18.99 -10.90
CA PRO A 164 -24.59 -18.20 -12.12
C PRO A 164 -24.29 -16.73 -11.81
N LYS A 165 -23.65 -16.06 -12.77
CA LYS A 165 -23.26 -14.65 -12.64
C LYS A 165 -24.46 -13.79 -12.22
N MET A 166 -24.31 -13.10 -11.11
CA MET A 166 -25.38 -12.25 -10.59
C MET A 166 -25.31 -10.88 -11.27
N PHE A 167 -26.38 -10.50 -11.97
CA PHE A 167 -26.55 -9.15 -12.49
C PHE A 167 -27.34 -8.33 -11.47
N PHE A 168 -26.65 -7.42 -10.79
CA PHE A 168 -27.30 -6.38 -10.03
C PHE A 168 -27.35 -5.14 -10.91
N ASP A 169 -28.55 -4.71 -11.27
CA ASP A 169 -28.78 -3.43 -11.91
C ASP A 169 -28.70 -2.33 -10.84
N ILE A 170 -27.47 -2.08 -10.41
CA ILE A 170 -27.14 -0.99 -9.47
C ILE A 170 -26.72 0.16 -10.36
N PRO A 171 -27.56 1.21 -10.50
CA PRO A 171 -27.20 2.37 -11.30
C PRO A 171 -25.89 2.93 -10.75
N ARG A 172 -24.83 2.82 -11.54
CA ARG A 172 -23.52 3.35 -11.18
C ARG A 172 -23.53 4.82 -11.56
N PRO A 173 -23.42 5.76 -10.60
CA PRO A 173 -23.23 7.15 -10.95
C PRO A 173 -21.97 7.27 -11.81
N LYS A 174 -22.01 8.10 -12.86
CA LYS A 174 -20.83 8.34 -13.68
C LYS A 174 -19.76 8.98 -12.81
N LYS A 175 -18.59 8.34 -12.72
CA LYS A 175 -17.44 8.93 -12.03
C LYS A 175 -17.16 10.32 -12.63
N PRO A 176 -17.06 11.38 -11.82
CA PRO A 176 -16.54 12.65 -12.32
C PRO A 176 -15.11 12.42 -12.78
N LEU A 177 -14.82 12.80 -14.02
CA LEU A 177 -13.46 12.77 -14.58
C LEU A 177 -12.66 13.92 -13.99
N THR A 178 -12.20 13.78 -12.74
CA THR A 178 -11.31 14.78 -12.15
C THR A 178 -9.92 14.67 -12.77
N LEU A 179 -9.33 15.81 -13.12
CA LEU A 179 -7.96 15.87 -13.62
C LEU A 179 -6.99 15.33 -12.55
N PRO A 180 -5.95 14.59 -12.94
CA PRO A 180 -4.92 14.15 -11.99
C PRO A 180 -4.32 15.35 -11.30
N LYS A 181 -4.40 15.37 -9.97
CA LYS A 181 -3.71 16.38 -9.18
C LYS A 181 -2.20 16.09 -9.25
N MET A 182 -1.41 17.04 -9.76
CA MET A 182 0.04 16.93 -9.90
C MET A 182 0.80 18.05 -9.17
N LEU A 183 2.08 17.81 -8.92
CA LEU A 183 3.03 18.76 -8.36
C LEU A 183 3.86 19.36 -9.50
N SER A 184 4.01 20.68 -9.49
CA SER A 184 4.95 21.38 -10.35
C SER A 184 6.40 21.04 -9.99
N LYS A 185 7.34 21.26 -10.92
CA LYS A 185 8.77 21.07 -10.69
C LYS A 185 9.29 21.84 -9.46
N SER A 186 8.78 23.06 -9.22
CA SER A 186 9.17 23.87 -8.05
C SER A 186 8.64 23.30 -6.73
N GLU A 187 7.39 22.80 -6.70
CA GLU A 187 6.82 22.11 -5.54
C GLU A 187 7.59 20.83 -5.22
N VAL A 188 7.95 20.04 -6.24
CA VAL A 188 8.76 18.82 -6.09
C VAL A 188 10.14 19.17 -5.51
N LYS A 189 10.79 20.23 -6.01
CA LYS A 189 12.08 20.68 -5.48
C LYS A 189 11.97 21.04 -3.99
N ARG A 190 11.02 21.91 -3.61
CA ARG A 190 10.80 22.28 -2.20
C ARG A 190 10.54 21.06 -1.32
N LEU A 191 9.78 20.09 -1.81
CA LEU A 191 9.50 18.84 -1.10
C LEU A 191 10.76 18.02 -0.82
N PHE A 192 11.72 17.97 -1.74
CA PHE A 192 13.01 17.33 -1.50
C PHE A 192 13.91 18.11 -0.55
N ASP A 193 13.90 19.44 -0.65
CA ASP A 193 14.74 20.33 0.16
C ASP A 193 14.36 20.24 1.65
N VAL A 194 13.06 20.21 1.98
CA VAL A 194 12.60 20.10 3.38
C VAL A 194 12.73 18.69 3.97
N THR A 195 13.04 17.68 3.14
CA THR A 195 13.17 16.29 3.59
C THR A 195 14.61 16.00 4.01
N THR A 196 14.93 16.26 5.29
CA THR A 196 16.31 16.14 5.80
C THR A 196 16.78 14.70 6.03
N ASN A 197 15.88 13.78 6.38
CA ASN A 197 16.24 12.38 6.58
C ASN A 197 16.61 11.72 5.23
N LEU A 198 17.86 11.25 5.11
CA LEU A 198 18.41 10.71 3.86
C LEU A 198 17.59 9.52 3.29
N LYS A 199 17.19 8.57 4.16
CA LYS A 199 16.31 7.45 3.76
C LYS A 199 15.01 7.94 3.14
N HIS A 200 14.36 8.91 3.78
CA HIS A 200 13.12 9.50 3.30
C HIS A 200 13.30 10.27 2.00
N LYS A 201 14.37 11.07 1.89
CA LYS A 201 14.70 11.84 0.69
C LYS A 201 14.88 10.91 -0.52
N ILE A 202 15.64 9.84 -0.37
CA ILE A 202 15.83 8.83 -1.43
C ILE A 202 14.50 8.17 -1.81
N ALA A 203 13.69 7.76 -0.84
CA ALA A 203 12.42 7.13 -1.13
C ALA A 203 11.48 8.02 -1.96
N LEU A 204 11.46 9.33 -1.68
CA LEU A 204 10.70 10.32 -2.45
C LEU A 204 11.32 10.60 -3.82
N LYS A 205 12.65 10.71 -3.90
CA LYS A 205 13.38 10.88 -5.17
C LYS A 205 13.17 9.69 -6.10
N LEU A 206 13.20 8.45 -5.61
CA LEU A 206 12.90 7.25 -6.42
C LEU A 206 11.43 7.20 -6.85
N SER A 207 10.50 7.64 -5.99
CA SER A 207 9.07 7.70 -6.35
C SER A 207 8.82 8.67 -7.52
N TYR A 208 9.50 9.82 -7.52
CA TYR A 208 9.42 10.82 -8.58
C TYR A 208 10.30 10.46 -9.78
N GLY A 209 11.62 10.42 -9.63
CA GLY A 209 12.58 10.31 -10.73
C GLY A 209 12.51 9.02 -11.54
N MET A 210 11.83 7.99 -11.05
CA MET A 210 11.61 6.72 -11.75
C MET A 210 10.12 6.37 -11.90
N GLY A 211 9.22 7.23 -11.42
CA GLY A 211 7.78 6.98 -11.45
C GLY A 211 7.33 5.70 -10.74
N LEU A 212 8.06 5.25 -9.71
CA LEU A 212 7.76 4.00 -9.01
C LEU A 212 6.49 4.10 -8.15
N ARG A 213 5.74 2.99 -8.03
CA ARG A 213 4.66 2.88 -7.05
C ARG A 213 5.25 2.78 -5.65
N VAL A 214 4.54 3.24 -4.63
CA VAL A 214 4.97 3.11 -3.21
C VAL A 214 5.36 1.67 -2.85
N SER A 215 4.66 0.67 -3.40
CA SER A 215 4.97 -0.74 -3.17
C SER A 215 6.24 -1.21 -3.86
N GLU A 216 6.58 -0.62 -5.01
CA GLU A 216 7.81 -0.92 -5.74
C GLU A 216 9.00 -0.28 -5.02
N VAL A 217 8.86 0.98 -4.57
CA VAL A 217 9.90 1.70 -3.80
C VAL A 217 10.30 0.95 -2.54
N VAL A 218 9.32 0.55 -1.72
CA VAL A 218 9.64 -0.16 -0.46
C VAL A 218 10.03 -1.62 -0.67
N GLY A 219 9.67 -2.21 -1.82
CA GLY A 219 9.98 -3.60 -2.16
C GLY A 219 11.30 -3.77 -2.89
N LEU A 220 11.95 -2.66 -3.30
CA LEU A 220 13.17 -2.67 -4.07
C LEU A 220 14.33 -3.26 -3.26
N LYS A 221 15.09 -4.19 -3.84
CA LYS A 221 16.29 -4.77 -3.24
C LYS A 221 17.55 -4.07 -3.73
N ILE A 222 18.62 -4.20 -2.96
CA ILE A 222 19.95 -3.65 -3.34
C ILE A 222 20.42 -4.28 -4.66
N THR A 223 20.20 -5.59 -4.81
CA THR A 223 20.58 -6.37 -6.00
C THR A 223 19.73 -6.05 -7.23
N ASP A 224 18.66 -5.27 -7.10
CA ASP A 224 17.84 -4.85 -8.24
C ASP A 224 18.44 -3.61 -8.94
N ILE A 225 19.45 -2.96 -8.37
CA ILE A 225 20.09 -1.76 -8.93
C ILE A 225 21.38 -2.15 -9.65
N ASP A 226 21.43 -1.90 -10.96
CA ASP A 226 22.65 -1.97 -11.76
C ASP A 226 23.17 -0.56 -12.02
N SER A 227 24.12 -0.12 -11.20
CA SER A 227 24.73 1.21 -11.31
C SER A 227 25.76 1.33 -12.42
N LYS A 228 26.19 0.21 -13.03
CA LYS A 228 27.09 0.24 -14.21
C LYS A 228 26.28 0.53 -15.46
N ARG A 229 25.13 -0.11 -15.59
CA ARG A 229 24.19 0.09 -16.71
C ARG A 229 23.19 1.23 -16.47
N MET A 230 23.20 1.83 -15.28
CA MET A 230 22.25 2.88 -14.86
C MET A 230 20.79 2.46 -15.05
N VAL A 231 20.46 1.24 -14.62
CA VAL A 231 19.10 0.69 -14.67
C VAL A 231 18.71 0.02 -13.36
N VAL A 232 17.41 -0.03 -13.11
CA VAL A 232 16.83 -0.71 -11.95
C VAL A 232 15.79 -1.73 -12.42
N HIS A 233 15.91 -2.96 -11.93
CA HIS A 233 15.00 -4.05 -12.24
C HIS A 233 13.82 -4.06 -11.26
N ILE A 234 12.62 -3.68 -11.73
CA ILE A 234 11.41 -3.70 -10.93
C ILE A 234 10.70 -5.04 -11.09
N LYS A 235 10.88 -5.92 -10.10
CA LYS A 235 10.28 -7.27 -10.07
C LYS A 235 8.85 -7.26 -9.54
N GLY A 236 8.00 -8.12 -10.10
CA GLY A 236 6.67 -8.41 -9.57
C GLY A 236 5.73 -7.21 -9.56
N ALA A 237 5.84 -6.31 -10.55
CA ALA A 237 4.91 -5.18 -10.68
C ALA A 237 3.47 -5.69 -10.86
N LYS A 238 2.48 -4.78 -10.73
CA LYS A 238 1.04 -5.13 -10.81
C LYS A 238 0.75 -6.03 -12.02
N GLY A 239 0.36 -7.28 -11.75
CA GLY A 239 0.17 -8.31 -12.78
C GLY A 239 1.33 -9.31 -12.93
N LYS A 240 2.27 -9.36 -11.96
CA LYS A 240 3.47 -10.21 -11.99
C LYS A 240 4.38 -9.94 -13.20
N LYS A 241 4.46 -8.68 -13.62
CA LYS A 241 5.32 -8.25 -14.75
C LYS A 241 6.56 -7.57 -14.24
N ASP A 242 7.68 -7.90 -14.84
CA ASP A 242 8.96 -7.29 -14.56
C ASP A 242 9.23 -6.18 -15.58
N ARG A 243 9.99 -5.16 -15.19
CA ARG A 243 10.43 -4.09 -16.10
C ARG A 243 11.73 -3.47 -15.63
N TYR A 244 12.51 -2.95 -16.57
CA TYR A 244 13.65 -2.08 -16.28
C TYR A 244 13.22 -0.62 -16.32
N VAL A 245 13.75 0.17 -15.40
CA VAL A 245 13.56 1.62 -15.37
C VAL A 245 14.95 2.27 -15.29
N PRO A 246 15.22 3.34 -16.07
CA PRO A 246 16.47 4.08 -15.97
C PRO A 246 16.69 4.61 -14.54
N LEU A 247 17.91 4.48 -14.03
CA LEU A 247 18.34 5.08 -12.78
C LEU A 247 18.75 6.53 -13.04
N PRO A 248 18.13 7.53 -12.40
CA PRO A 248 18.56 8.92 -12.57
C PRO A 248 19.97 9.12 -12.03
N GLU A 249 20.85 9.70 -12.84
CA GLU A 249 22.24 10.03 -12.45
C GLU A 249 22.29 10.90 -11.19
N SER A 250 21.36 11.84 -11.06
CA SER A 250 21.24 12.74 -9.91
C SER A 250 20.88 12.05 -8.59
N VAL A 251 20.45 10.78 -8.62
CA VAL A 251 20.10 9.99 -7.43
C VAL A 251 21.23 9.04 -7.03
N LEU A 252 22.15 8.71 -7.95
CA LEU A 252 23.22 7.76 -7.67
C LEU A 252 24.16 8.20 -6.52
N PRO A 253 24.58 9.48 -6.41
CA PRO A 253 25.37 9.94 -5.27
C PRO A 253 24.65 9.77 -3.94
N ASP A 254 23.38 10.19 -3.85
CA ASP A 254 22.54 10.02 -2.65
C ASP A 254 22.43 8.54 -2.25
N LEU A 255 22.26 7.64 -3.23
CA LEU A 255 22.17 6.20 -2.98
C LEU A 255 23.47 5.65 -2.38
N ARG A 256 24.63 6.13 -2.85
CA ARG A 256 25.94 5.75 -2.32
C ARG A 256 26.12 6.25 -0.88
N GLU A 257 25.79 7.51 -0.63
CA GLU A 257 25.83 8.10 0.73
C GLU A 257 24.93 7.31 1.69
N TYR A 258 23.72 6.98 1.25
CA TYR A 258 22.77 6.19 2.03
C TYR A 258 23.26 4.78 2.30
N TYR A 259 23.88 4.13 1.32
CA TYR A 259 24.42 2.79 1.50
C TYR A 259 25.51 2.77 2.59
N VAL A 260 26.39 3.78 2.61
CA VAL A 260 27.43 3.92 3.63
C VAL A 260 26.82 4.19 5.01
N ALA A 261 25.84 5.09 5.10
CA ALA A 261 25.23 5.51 6.36
C ALA A 261 24.32 4.44 6.99
N TYR A 262 23.54 3.72 6.19
CA TYR A 262 22.53 2.78 6.69
C TYR A 262 22.93 1.30 6.56
N ARG A 263 23.88 0.98 5.67
CA ARG A 263 24.35 -0.39 5.38
C ARG A 263 23.20 -1.40 5.28
N PRO A 264 22.22 -1.17 4.39
CA PRO A 264 21.10 -2.08 4.23
C PRO A 264 21.59 -3.47 3.79
N LYS A 265 20.85 -4.53 4.15
CA LYS A 265 21.27 -5.92 3.88
C LYS A 265 20.54 -6.55 2.71
N LEU A 266 19.23 -6.38 2.63
CA LEU A 266 18.39 -7.03 1.62
C LEU A 266 17.58 -6.05 0.80
N PHE A 267 16.70 -5.31 1.47
CA PHE A 267 15.90 -4.27 0.85
C PHE A 267 16.71 -2.99 0.78
N LEU A 268 16.55 -2.21 -0.28
CA LEU A 268 17.18 -0.89 -0.36
C LEU A 268 16.73 -0.03 0.82
N LEU A 269 15.42 0.02 1.07
CA LEU A 269 14.83 0.76 2.19
C LEU A 269 14.38 -0.24 3.26
N GLU A 270 15.14 -0.34 4.35
CA GLU A 270 14.80 -1.23 5.46
C GLU A 270 13.96 -0.55 6.53
N GLY A 271 13.02 -1.30 7.10
CA GLY A 271 12.23 -0.91 8.27
C GLY A 271 13.08 -0.80 9.53
N GLN A 272 12.51 -0.22 10.60
CA GLN A 272 13.22 -0.01 11.87
C GLN A 272 13.75 -1.31 12.50
N TYR A 273 13.06 -2.44 12.27
CA TYR A 273 13.42 -3.76 12.81
C TYR A 273 13.88 -4.73 11.71
N GLY A 274 14.35 -4.20 10.56
CA GLY A 274 14.65 -4.98 9.36
C GLY A 274 13.43 -5.17 8.45
N GLY A 275 13.62 -5.96 7.40
CA GLY A 275 12.61 -6.18 6.36
C GLY A 275 12.32 -4.93 5.52
N ALA A 276 11.36 -5.02 4.62
CA ALA A 276 10.97 -3.92 3.75
C ALA A 276 10.37 -2.76 4.56
N TYR A 277 10.67 -1.52 4.15
CA TYR A 277 10.06 -0.33 4.75
C TYR A 277 8.53 -0.34 4.59
N ALA A 278 7.80 0.18 5.58
CA ALA A 278 6.35 0.14 5.53
C ALA A 278 5.78 1.17 4.53
N LYS A 279 4.83 0.73 3.69
CA LYS A 279 4.14 1.60 2.72
C LYS A 279 3.44 2.79 3.38
N SER A 280 2.76 2.54 4.50
CA SER A 280 2.06 3.57 5.28
C SER A 280 3.03 4.59 5.86
N SER A 281 4.20 4.16 6.34
CA SER A 281 5.25 5.06 6.82
C SER A 281 5.74 5.97 5.71
N LEU A 282 6.01 5.43 4.51
CA LEU A 282 6.44 6.25 3.38
C LEU A 282 5.34 7.24 2.91
N GLN A 283 4.07 6.82 2.95
CA GLN A 283 2.94 7.73 2.69
C GLN A 283 2.86 8.87 3.72
N GLN A 284 3.09 8.57 5.00
CA GLN A 284 3.11 9.57 6.06
C GLN A 284 4.30 10.52 5.92
N VAL A 285 5.47 10.00 5.56
CA VAL A 285 6.66 10.79 5.25
C VAL A 285 6.36 11.79 4.14
N PHE A 286 5.74 11.35 3.04
CA PHE A 286 5.32 12.24 1.95
C PHE A 286 4.33 13.31 2.44
N LYS A 287 3.30 12.93 3.21
CA LYS A 287 2.31 13.88 3.75
C LYS A 287 2.98 14.95 4.63
N ASN A 288 3.91 14.53 5.50
CA ASN A 288 4.64 15.46 6.35
C ASN A 288 5.55 16.39 5.53
N ALA A 289 6.20 15.87 4.49
CA ALA A 289 7.03 16.67 3.60
C ALA A 289 6.21 17.72 2.82
N MET A 290 5.01 17.35 2.34
CA MET A 290 4.08 18.28 1.69
C MET A 290 3.70 19.45 2.60
N VAL A 291 3.38 19.17 3.86
CA VAL A 291 3.07 20.20 4.87
C VAL A 291 4.27 21.11 5.10
N LYS A 292 5.47 20.54 5.32
CA LYS A 292 6.71 21.30 5.52
C LYS A 292 7.10 22.16 4.31
N ALA A 293 6.81 21.69 3.10
CA ALA A 293 7.09 22.40 1.86
C ALA A 293 6.05 23.48 1.52
N GLY A 294 5.03 23.67 2.37
CA GLY A 294 3.96 24.64 2.16
C GLY A 294 3.03 24.29 1.00
N VAL A 295 2.97 23.02 0.59
CA VAL A 295 2.14 22.60 -0.55
C VAL A 295 0.73 22.26 -0.07
N LYS A 296 -0.23 23.15 -0.37
CA LYS A 296 -1.64 23.03 0.08
C LYS A 296 -2.50 22.06 -0.74
N LYS A 297 -1.92 21.38 -1.73
CA LYS A 297 -2.64 20.44 -2.59
C LYS A 297 -2.98 19.14 -1.84
N ASP A 298 -4.25 18.74 -1.88
CA ASP A 298 -4.69 17.44 -1.36
C ASP A 298 -4.33 16.31 -2.34
N ILE A 299 -3.10 15.81 -2.19
CA ILE A 299 -2.50 14.79 -3.05
C ILE A 299 -1.79 13.76 -2.16
N GLY A 300 -1.91 12.47 -2.48
CA GLY A 300 -1.13 11.41 -1.85
C GLY A 300 0.17 11.12 -2.60
N ILE A 301 1.03 10.25 -2.08
CA ILE A 301 2.35 9.94 -2.69
C ILE A 301 2.31 9.56 -4.17
N HIS A 302 1.18 9.02 -4.66
CA HIS A 302 0.99 8.71 -6.08
C HIS A 302 1.06 9.96 -6.97
N GLY A 303 0.83 11.14 -6.41
CA GLY A 303 1.06 12.42 -7.07
C GLY A 303 2.47 12.61 -7.60
N LEU A 304 3.51 12.08 -6.93
CA LEU A 304 4.88 12.14 -7.45
C LEU A 304 5.01 11.38 -8.77
N ARG A 305 4.38 10.21 -8.86
CA ARG A 305 4.36 9.40 -10.09
C ARG A 305 3.54 10.06 -11.20
N HIS A 306 2.41 10.68 -10.86
CA HIS A 306 1.66 11.47 -11.83
C HIS A 306 2.49 12.65 -12.35
N SER A 307 3.16 13.37 -11.45
CA SER A 307 4.02 14.50 -11.79
C SER A 307 5.18 14.07 -12.68
N TYR A 308 5.82 12.93 -12.38
CA TYR A 308 6.84 12.34 -13.25
C TYR A 308 6.34 12.08 -14.67
N ALA A 309 5.20 11.40 -14.78
CA ALA A 309 4.62 11.08 -16.09
C ALA A 309 4.27 12.35 -16.89
N THR A 310 3.65 13.34 -16.24
CA THR A 310 3.33 14.61 -16.89
C THR A 310 4.57 15.39 -17.28
N HIS A 311 5.58 15.50 -16.41
CA HIS A 311 6.81 16.22 -16.71
C HIS A 311 7.62 15.55 -17.83
N LEU A 312 7.60 14.21 -17.94
CA LEU A 312 8.18 13.50 -19.08
C LEU A 312 7.44 13.85 -20.38
N LEU A 313 6.10 13.84 -20.36
CA LEU A 313 5.28 14.19 -21.51
C LEU A 313 5.49 15.65 -21.93
N GLU A 314 5.58 16.58 -20.98
CA GLU A 314 5.90 17.99 -21.21
C GLU A 314 7.31 18.19 -21.80
N SER A 315 8.25 17.29 -21.50
CA SER A 315 9.61 17.30 -22.05
C SER A 315 9.70 16.62 -23.41
N GLY A 316 8.57 16.19 -23.99
CA GLY A 316 8.48 15.59 -25.32
C GLY A 316 8.66 14.08 -25.36
N ALA A 317 8.68 13.39 -24.21
CA ALA A 317 8.82 11.93 -24.19
C ALA A 317 7.58 11.23 -24.79
N ASP A 318 7.83 10.16 -25.55
CA ASP A 318 6.78 9.38 -26.20
C ASP A 318 5.85 8.70 -25.18
N MET A 319 4.55 8.67 -25.48
CA MET A 319 3.54 8.11 -24.56
C MET A 319 3.68 6.60 -24.35
N ARG A 320 4.05 5.86 -25.40
CA ARG A 320 4.30 4.42 -25.30
C ARG A 320 5.51 4.17 -24.41
N PHE A 321 6.56 4.95 -24.57
CA PHE A 321 7.73 4.89 -23.68
C PHE A 321 7.35 5.17 -22.22
N ILE A 322 6.56 6.22 -21.94
CA ILE A 322 6.05 6.52 -20.59
C ILE A 322 5.19 5.36 -20.04
N GLN A 323 4.34 4.75 -20.88
CA GLN A 323 3.51 3.61 -20.49
C GLN A 323 4.37 2.44 -19.99
N GLU A 324 5.46 2.13 -20.70
CA GLU A 324 6.39 1.05 -20.40
C GLU A 324 7.16 1.34 -19.10
N LEU A 325 7.72 2.54 -18.94
CA LEU A 325 8.40 2.96 -17.71
C LEU A 325 7.50 2.88 -16.47
N LEU A 326 6.24 3.26 -16.62
CA LEU A 326 5.26 3.17 -15.54
C LEU A 326 4.74 1.74 -15.32
N GLY A 327 4.91 0.84 -16.29
CA GLY A 327 4.34 -0.51 -16.23
C GLY A 327 2.80 -0.45 -16.18
N HIS A 328 2.20 0.28 -17.12
CA HIS A 328 0.75 0.34 -17.31
C HIS A 328 0.31 -0.74 -18.31
N ASN A 329 -0.66 -1.57 -17.92
CA ASN A 329 -1.22 -2.61 -18.81
C ASN A 329 -2.10 -2.05 -19.95
N SER A 330 -2.52 -0.79 -19.85
CA SER A 330 -3.37 -0.16 -20.87
C SER A 330 -2.90 1.27 -21.09
N ILE A 331 -2.78 1.64 -22.37
CA ILE A 331 -2.49 3.02 -22.79
C ILE A 331 -3.55 4.00 -22.25
N LYS A 332 -4.81 3.56 -22.07
CA LYS A 332 -5.88 4.38 -21.47
C LYS A 332 -5.52 4.92 -20.09
N THR A 333 -4.71 4.18 -19.32
CA THR A 333 -4.23 4.63 -18.00
C THR A 333 -3.17 5.71 -18.13
N THR A 334 -2.40 5.73 -19.21
CA THR A 334 -1.37 6.74 -19.51
C THR A 334 -1.97 7.97 -20.20
N GLN A 335 -3.02 7.80 -21.02
CA GLN A 335 -3.74 8.89 -21.68
C GLN A 335 -4.35 9.90 -20.71
N VAL A 336 -4.58 9.51 -19.45
CA VAL A 336 -5.03 10.42 -18.40
C VAL A 336 -4.08 11.63 -18.24
N TYR A 337 -2.78 11.49 -18.57
CA TYR A 337 -1.80 12.57 -18.53
C TYR A 337 -1.89 13.55 -19.69
N THR A 338 -2.49 13.18 -20.83
CA THR A 338 -2.60 14.12 -21.97
C THR A 338 -3.57 15.24 -21.74
N LYS A 339 -4.47 15.09 -20.76
CA LYS A 339 -5.49 16.09 -20.43
C LYS A 339 -4.92 17.28 -19.66
N VAL A 340 -3.72 17.13 -19.09
CA VAL A 340 -3.08 18.15 -18.25
C VAL A 340 -1.88 18.82 -18.94
N THR A 341 -1.37 18.23 -20.02
CA THR A 341 -0.30 18.83 -20.81
C THR A 341 -0.91 19.66 -21.93
N PRO A 342 -0.65 20.98 -22.00
CA PRO A 342 -0.94 21.73 -23.21
C PRO A 342 -0.06 21.16 -24.31
N ARG A 343 -0.62 20.35 -25.21
CA ARG A 343 0.06 20.02 -26.46
C ARG A 343 0.26 21.35 -27.16
N SER A 344 1.49 21.77 -27.38
CA SER A 344 1.77 22.88 -28.30
C SER A 344 1.36 22.42 -29.70
N ILE A 345 0.08 22.52 -30.02
CA ILE A 345 -0.44 22.37 -31.38
C ILE A 345 0.32 23.33 -32.31
N SER A 346 0.74 24.48 -31.78
CA SER A 346 1.61 25.46 -32.44
C SER A 346 3.03 25.00 -32.77
N LYS A 347 3.50 23.86 -32.26
CA LYS A 347 4.83 23.28 -32.61
C LYS A 347 4.74 22.13 -33.61
N ILE A 348 3.53 21.74 -34.03
CA ILE A 348 3.35 20.73 -35.07
C ILE A 348 3.58 21.44 -36.40
N LYS A 349 4.81 21.35 -36.93
CA LYS A 349 5.12 21.79 -38.29
C LYS A 349 4.48 20.82 -39.28
N SER A 350 3.88 21.34 -40.35
CA SER A 350 3.38 20.51 -41.44
C SER A 350 4.55 19.77 -42.07
N PRO A 351 4.38 18.49 -42.49
CA PRO A 351 5.36 17.84 -43.35
C PRO A 351 5.62 18.64 -44.64
N LEU A 352 4.65 19.46 -45.06
CA LEU A 352 4.75 20.35 -46.20
C LEU A 352 5.70 21.54 -45.97
N ASP A 353 5.94 21.93 -44.70
CA ASP A 353 6.84 23.03 -44.34
C ASP A 353 8.33 22.62 -44.38
N ASN A 354 8.60 21.34 -44.63
CA ASN A 354 9.93 20.75 -44.77
C ASN A 354 10.12 20.05 -46.14
N LEU A 355 9.24 20.31 -47.12
CA LEU A 355 9.39 19.84 -48.51
C LEU A 355 10.25 20.78 -49.36
#